data_AF-A0A1G9LLR9-F1
#
_entry.id   AF-A0A1G9LLR9-F1
#
_cell.length_a   1.000
_cell.length_b   1.000
_cell.length_c   1.000
_cell.angle_alpha   90.00
_cell.angle_beta   90.00
_cell.angle_gamma   90.00
#
_symmetry.space_group_name_H-M   'P 1'
#
loop_
_entity.id
_entity.type
_entity.pdbx_description
1 polymer ?
#
loop_
_entity_poly.entity_id
_entity_poly.type
_entity_poly.pdbx_seq_one_letter_code
_entity_poly.pdbx_strand_id
1 'polypeptide(L)'
;MSVEPERIRALDRATKQLLWDRMISSKQTVSSYAVMLDGGSLETMELTAAQAEGFECLTCKAQQTAASGAFRPVGRIPSVGSVFQCLKCAGGAR
;
A
#
# COMPACT_ATOMS: atom_id res chain seq x y z
N MET A 1 15.66 37.74 -4.67
CA MET A 1 16.06 36.33 -4.78
C MET A 1 14.85 35.53 -5.24
N SER A 2 14.74 35.21 -6.54
CA SER A 2 13.65 34.37 -7.06
C SER A 2 13.98 32.91 -6.78
N VAL A 3 13.27 32.30 -5.84
CA VAL A 3 13.26 30.85 -5.70
C VAL A 3 12.46 30.29 -6.88
N GLU A 4 13.13 29.51 -7.74
CA GLU A 4 12.51 28.98 -8.95
C GLU A 4 11.35 28.03 -8.60
N PRO A 5 10.18 28.12 -9.28
CA PRO A 5 8.98 27.35 -8.97
C PRO A 5 9.19 25.84 -8.93
N GLU A 6 10.13 25.33 -9.72
CA GLU A 6 10.44 23.90 -9.79
C GLU A 6 11.09 23.37 -8.52
N ARG A 7 11.95 24.16 -7.87
CA ARG A 7 12.57 23.80 -6.58
C ARG A 7 11.53 23.68 -5.48
N ILE A 8 10.55 24.59 -5.48
CA ILE A 8 9.43 24.57 -4.52
C ILE A 8 8.56 23.31 -4.73
N ARG A 9 8.23 22.97 -5.98
CA ARG A 9 7.46 21.75 -6.31
C ARG A 9 8.22 20.47 -5.95
N ALA A 10 9.53 20.43 -6.17
CA ALA A 10 10.36 19.28 -5.80
C ALA A 10 10.40 19.08 -4.28
N LEU A 11 10.56 20.18 -3.53
CA LEU A 11 10.54 20.16 -2.06
C LEU A 11 9.18 19.67 -1.54
N ASP A 12 8.07 20.18 -2.09
CA ASP A 12 6.72 19.74 -1.74
C ASP A 12 6.51 18.23 -1.96
N ARG A 13 6.99 17.68 -3.08
CA ARG A 13 6.94 16.23 -3.32
C ARG A 13 7.77 15.44 -2.31
N ALA A 14 8.98 15.90 -1.99
CA ALA A 14 9.85 15.23 -1.03
C ALA A 14 9.23 15.22 0.38
N THR A 15 8.66 16.35 0.81
CA THR A 15 7.97 16.45 2.10
C THR A 15 6.74 15.54 2.14
N LYS A 16 5.95 15.49 1.07
CA LYS A 16 4.80 14.57 0.98
C LYS A 16 5.23 13.10 1.06
N GLN A 17 6.31 12.73 0.37
CA GLN A 17 6.85 11.37 0.44
C GLN A 17 7.32 11.02 1.86
N LEU A 18 8.04 11.91 2.53
CA LEU A 18 8.48 11.69 3.91
C LEU A 18 7.30 11.50 4.88
N LEU A 19 6.24 12.30 4.73
CA LEU A 19 5.03 12.17 5.55
C LEU A 19 4.30 10.85 5.28
N TRP A 20 4.25 10.44 4.01
CA TRP A 20 3.70 9.15 3.61
C TRP A 20 4.49 7.98 4.22
N ASP A 21 5.82 7.98 4.06
CA ASP A 21 6.69 6.92 4.58
C ASP A 21 6.56 6.80 6.11
N ARG A 22 6.48 7.94 6.81
CA ARG A 22 6.27 7.96 8.27
C ARG A 22 4.91 7.39 8.66
N MET A 23 3.86 7.71 7.90
CA MET A 23 2.52 7.17 8.13
C MET A 23 2.50 5.64 7.94
N ILE A 24 3.11 5.12 6.87
CA ILE A 24 3.23 3.67 6.65
C ILE A 24 4.08 2.98 7.71
N SER A 25 5.18 3.62 8.13
CA SER A 25 6.04 3.10 9.21
C SER A 25 5.27 2.95 10.53
N SER A 26 4.31 3.83 10.81
CA SER A 26 3.48 3.75 12.02
C SER A 26 2.43 2.62 11.98
N LYS A 27 2.23 1.98 10.82
CA LYS A 27 1.20 0.95 10.56
C LYS A 27 1.76 -0.47 10.42
N GLN A 28 2.93 -0.73 11.00
CA GLN A 28 3.62 -2.02 10.87
C GLN A 28 3.20 -3.06 11.91
N THR A 29 2.30 -2.72 12.85
CA THR A 29 1.73 -3.69 13.80
C THR A 29 0.94 -4.76 13.05
N VAL A 30 1.25 -6.03 13.34
CA VAL A 30 0.59 -7.20 12.76
C VAL A 30 -0.65 -7.57 13.57
N SER A 31 -1.74 -7.90 12.89
CA SER A 31 -2.96 -8.43 13.50
C SER A 31 -3.63 -9.43 12.55
N SER A 32 -4.62 -10.14 13.09
CA SER A 32 -5.38 -11.15 12.36
C SER A 32 -6.60 -10.51 11.68
N TYR A 33 -6.72 -10.69 10.38
CA TYR A 33 -7.83 -10.15 9.58
C TYR A 33 -8.53 -11.26 8.81
N ALA A 34 -9.86 -11.22 8.78
CA ALA A 34 -10.66 -12.03 7.87
C ALA A 34 -10.74 -11.32 6.51
N VAL A 35 -10.08 -11.89 5.50
CA VAL A 35 -9.96 -11.35 4.15
C VAL A 35 -10.85 -12.15 3.21
N MET A 36 -11.79 -11.47 2.55
CA MET A 36 -12.53 -12.05 1.43
C MET A 36 -11.70 -11.85 0.16
N LEU A 37 -11.08 -12.92 -0.31
CA LEU A 37 -10.32 -12.92 -1.57
C LEU A 37 -11.27 -12.87 -2.77
N ASP A 38 -10.83 -12.29 -3.88
CA ASP A 38 -11.67 -12.13 -5.09
C ASP A 38 -12.12 -13.48 -5.70
N GLY A 39 -11.49 -14.60 -5.31
CA GLY A 39 -11.93 -15.96 -5.61
C GLY A 39 -13.12 -16.47 -4.77
N GLY A 40 -13.65 -15.66 -3.87
CA GLY A 40 -14.80 -15.99 -3.01
C GLY A 40 -14.44 -16.68 -1.68
N SER A 41 -13.16 -17.01 -1.46
CA SER A 41 -12.68 -17.60 -0.21
C SER A 41 -12.56 -16.55 0.89
N LEU A 42 -13.01 -16.89 2.10
CA LEU A 42 -12.72 -16.13 3.31
C LEU A 42 -11.50 -16.77 4.01
N GLU A 43 -10.41 -16.02 4.11
CA GLU A 43 -9.16 -16.48 4.73
C GLU A 43 -8.78 -15.59 5.91
N THR A 44 -8.30 -16.20 6.99
CA THR A 44 -7.68 -15.46 8.09
C THR A 44 -6.21 -15.24 7.77
N MET A 45 -5.78 -13.99 7.72
CA MET A 45 -4.40 -13.60 7.39
C MET A 45 -3.80 -12.71 8.47
N GLU A 46 -2.53 -12.93 8.79
CA GLU A 46 -1.74 -12.03 9.64
C GLU A 46 -1.14 -10.92 8.79
N LEU A 47 -1.67 -9.70 8.94
CA LEU A 47 -1.31 -8.55 8.10
C LEU A 47 -0.87 -7.38 8.96
N THR A 48 0.04 -6.55 8.43
CA THR A 48 0.23 -5.22 8.99
C THR A 48 -1.02 -4.37 8.76
N ALA A 49 -1.26 -3.37 9.61
CA ALA A 49 -2.32 -2.39 9.36
C ALA A 49 -2.15 -1.71 7.98
N ALA A 50 -0.90 -1.48 7.55
CA ALA A 50 -0.61 -0.92 6.24
C ALA A 50 -1.07 -1.84 5.08
N GLN A 51 -0.90 -3.15 5.21
CA GLN A 51 -1.40 -4.12 4.23
C GLN A 51 -2.93 -4.21 4.25
N ALA A 52 -3.53 -4.27 5.44
CA ALA A 52 -4.98 -4.39 5.60
C ALA A 52 -5.75 -3.17 5.06
N GLU A 53 -5.18 -1.97 5.21
CA GLU A 53 -5.72 -0.72 4.69
C GLU A 53 -5.38 -0.50 3.20
N GLY A 54 -4.55 -1.36 2.60
CA GLY A 54 -4.25 -1.36 1.17
C GLY A 54 -3.11 -0.43 0.74
N PHE A 55 -2.27 0.00 1.68
CA PHE A 55 -1.11 0.83 1.37
C PHE A 55 0.13 0.04 0.97
N GLU A 56 0.16 -1.26 1.25
CA GLU A 56 1.28 -2.14 0.95
C GLU A 56 0.83 -3.39 0.20
N CYS A 57 1.74 -3.94 -0.59
CA CYS A 57 1.54 -5.23 -1.23
C CYS A 57 1.38 -6.33 -0.16
N LEU A 58 0.34 -7.14 -0.31
CA LEU A 58 0.03 -8.28 0.55
C LEU A 58 1.21 -9.26 0.68
N THR A 59 2.05 -9.36 -0.36
CA THR A 59 3.16 -10.33 -0.42
C THR A 59 4.52 -9.73 -0.07
N CYS A 60 4.90 -8.61 -0.71
CA CYS A 60 6.26 -8.07 -0.61
C CYS A 60 6.38 -6.77 0.18
N LYS A 61 5.28 -6.26 0.75
CA LYS A 61 5.21 -4.97 1.46
C LYS A 61 5.63 -3.74 0.67
N ALA A 62 5.80 -3.87 -0.65
CA ALA A 62 6.03 -2.71 -1.51
C ALA A 62 4.88 -1.72 -1.34
N GLN A 63 5.20 -0.45 -1.06
CA GLN A 63 4.20 0.58 -0.84
C GLN A 63 3.49 0.95 -2.14
N GLN A 64 2.17 1.13 -2.06
CA GLN A 64 1.39 1.72 -3.12
C GLN A 64 1.74 3.21 -3.21
N THR A 65 2.20 3.64 -4.38
CA THR A 65 2.40 5.07 -4.68
C THR A 65 1.43 5.48 -5.79
N ALA A 66 0.94 6.73 -5.74
CA ALA A 66 -0.01 7.27 -6.71
C ALA A 66 0.49 7.21 -8.17
N ALA A 67 1.81 7.12 -8.38
CA ALA A 67 2.43 6.99 -9.70
C ALA A 67 2.32 5.56 -10.27
N SER A 68 1.97 4.58 -9.45
CA SER A 68 2.08 3.18 -9.83
C SER A 68 0.71 2.57 -10.10
N GLY A 69 0.33 2.48 -11.39
CA GLY A 69 -0.65 1.50 -11.87
C GLY A 69 -0.18 0.05 -11.71
N ALA A 70 0.63 -0.21 -10.68
CA ALA A 70 1.38 -1.42 -10.44
C ALA A 70 0.78 -2.26 -9.32
N PHE A 71 -0.46 -1.98 -8.90
CA PHE A 71 -1.18 -2.72 -7.88
C PHE A 71 -2.54 -3.15 -8.41
N ARG A 72 -2.94 -4.38 -8.10
CA ARG A 72 -4.30 -4.88 -8.35
C ARG A 72 -4.96 -5.26 -7.02
N PRO A 73 -6.26 -4.97 -6.83
CA PRO A 73 -7.00 -5.55 -5.72
C PRO A 73 -6.97 -7.08 -5.85
N VAL A 74 -6.91 -7.76 -4.72
CA VAL A 74 -6.99 -9.24 -4.65
C VAL A 74 -8.00 -9.72 -3.62
N GLY A 75 -8.63 -8.80 -2.91
CA GLY A 75 -9.63 -9.08 -1.90
C GLY A 75 -9.98 -7.83 -1.09
N ARG A 76 -10.82 -8.04 -0.08
CA ARG A 76 -11.30 -7.01 0.83
C ARG A 76 -11.43 -7.51 2.25
N ILE A 77 -11.23 -6.59 3.19
CA ILE A 77 -11.50 -6.80 4.61
C ILE A 77 -12.74 -5.94 4.93
N PRO A 78 -13.87 -6.55 5.35
CA PRO A 78 -15.06 -5.79 5.75
C PRO A 78 -14.71 -4.71 6.78
N SER A 79 -15.24 -3.50 6.57
CA SER A 79 -15.04 -2.33 7.44
C SER A 79 -13.61 -1.76 7.53
N VAL A 80 -12.62 -2.35 6.84
CA VAL A 80 -11.23 -1.83 6.80
C VAL A 80 -10.88 -1.29 5.43
N GLY A 81 -10.96 -2.13 4.38
CA GLY A 81 -10.52 -1.71 3.05
C GLY A 81 -10.34 -2.84 2.05
N SER A 82 -9.67 -2.52 0.95
CA SER A 82 -9.24 -3.51 -0.06
C SER A 82 -7.77 -3.86 0.18
N VAL A 83 -7.42 -5.13 -0.03
CA VAL A 83 -6.03 -5.58 -0.01
C VAL A 83 -5.52 -5.71 -1.44
N PHE A 84 -4.24 -5.42 -1.64
CA PHE A 84 -3.66 -5.31 -2.98
C PHE A 84 -2.40 -6.18 -3.13
N GLN A 85 -2.14 -6.65 -4.35
CA GLN A 85 -0.84 -7.16 -4.74
C GLN A 85 -0.23 -6.28 -5.82
N CYS A 86 1.09 -6.08 -5.74
CA CYS A 86 1.80 -5.44 -6.83
C CYS A 86 1.85 -6.37 -8.05
N LEU A 87 1.93 -5.82 -9.27
CA LEU A 87 1.94 -6.57 -10.53
C LEU A 87 3.07 -7.61 -10.58
N LYS A 88 4.21 -7.34 -9.93
CA LYS A 88 5.33 -8.28 -9.81
C LYS A 88 4.96 -9.54 -9.02
N CYS A 89 4.20 -9.39 -7.93
CA CYS A 89 3.73 -10.52 -7.12
C CYS A 89 2.48 -11.17 -7.75
N ALA A 90 1.62 -10.36 -8.37
CA ALA A 90 0.38 -10.77 -9.01
C ALA A 90 0.59 -11.63 -10.28
N GLY A 91 1.66 -11.37 -11.03
CA GLY A 91 1.99 -12.08 -12.26
C GLY A 91 2.68 -13.43 -12.05
N GLY A 92 3.02 -13.78 -10.81
CA GLY A 92 3.72 -15.03 -10.50
C GLY A 92 5.07 -15.15 -11.21
N ALA A 93 6.13 -14.58 -10.64
CA ALA A 93 7.43 -15.20 -10.83
C ALA A 93 7.39 -16.53 -10.07
N ARG A 94 7.01 -17.59 -10.79
CA ARG A 94 7.40 -18.97 -10.46
C ARG A 94 8.89 -19.13 -10.73
#